data_AF-A0A2E1PG71-F1
#
_entry.id   AF-A0A2E1PG71-F1
#
_cell.length_a   1.000
_cell.length_b   1.000
_cell.length_c   1.000
_cell.angle_alpha   90.00
_cell.angle_beta   90.00
_cell.angle_gamma   90.00
#
_symmetry.space_group_name_H-M   'P 1'
#
loop_
_entity.id
_entity.type
_entity.pdbx_description
1 polymer ?
#
loop_
_entity_poly.entity_id
_entity_poly.type
_entity_poly.pdbx_seq_one_letter_code
_entity_poly.pdbx_strand_id
1 'polypeptide(L)' 'MKKILITLSLVLFTSSVYAGSCPNMAKSLDDMIAEAQLLRDQGMAAHDAGDHARSEELLNQAMELFKS' A
#
# COMPACT_ATOMS: atom_id res chain seq x y z
N MET A 1 26.44 -25.83 -28.56
CA MET A 1 26.64 -26.18 -27.14
C MET A 1 26.83 -24.94 -26.27
N LYS A 2 27.97 -24.23 -26.34
CA LYS A 2 28.29 -23.08 -25.46
C LYS A 2 27.30 -21.90 -25.52
N LYS A 3 26.80 -21.55 -26.73
CA LYS A 3 25.81 -20.47 -26.90
C LYS A 3 24.43 -20.83 -26.33
N ILE A 4 24.03 -22.11 -26.44
CA ILE A 4 22.74 -22.62 -25.94
C ILE A 4 22.71 -22.61 -24.40
N LEU A 5 23.83 -22.97 -23.76
CA LEU A 5 23.96 -22.91 -22.30
C LEU A 5 23.79 -21.49 -21.77
N ILE A 6 24.37 -20.49 -22.45
CA ILE A 6 24.27 -19.08 -22.06
C ILE A 6 22.82 -18.57 -22.20
N THR A 7 22.15 -18.90 -23.30
CA THR A 7 20.75 -18.53 -23.52
C THR A 7 19.83 -19.19 -22.48
N LEU A 8 20.06 -20.46 -22.14
CA LEU A 8 19.24 -21.18 -21.16
C LEU A 8 19.41 -20.60 -19.76
N SER A 9 20.62 -20.23 -19.36
CA SER A 9 20.85 -19.54 -18.08
C SER A 9 20.10 -18.21 -18.00
N LEU A 10 20.04 -17.44 -19.09
CA LEU A 10 19.39 -16.12 -19.09
C LEU A 10 17.86 -16.20 -18.92
N VAL A 11 17.23 -17.24 -19.46
CA VAL A 11 15.76 -17.46 -19.35
C VAL A 11 15.34 -17.88 -17.95
N LEU A 12 16.20 -18.56 -17.18
CA LEU A 12 15.88 -19.01 -15.83
C LEU A 12 15.85 -17.87 -14.80
N PHE A 13 16.61 -16.79 -15.03
CA PHE A 13 16.71 -15.65 -14.09
C PHE A 13 15.60 -14.60 -14.21
N THR A 14 14.77 -14.61 -15.27
CA THR A 14 13.71 -13.60 -15.44
C THR A 14 12.46 -13.87 -14.61
N SER A 15 12.33 -15.07 -14.04
CA SER A 15 11.16 -15.50 -13.26
C SER A 15 11.10 -14.93 -11.83
N SER A 16 12.23 -14.49 -11.27
CA SER A 16 12.35 -14.06 -9.86
C SER A 16 11.85 -12.65 -9.59
N VAL A 17 11.79 -11.76 -10.60
CA VAL A 17 11.29 -10.38 -10.44
C VAL A 17 9.77 -10.34 -10.22
N TYR A 18 9.05 -11.38 -10.65
CA TYR A 18 7.59 -11.43 -10.55
C TYR A 18 7.07 -11.92 -9.20
N ALA A 19 7.89 -12.60 -8.39
CA ALA A 19 7.48 -13.11 -7.09
C ALA A 19 7.34 -12.02 -5.99
N GLY A 20 7.93 -10.84 -6.22
CA GLY A 20 7.87 -9.70 -5.28
C GLY A 20 6.74 -8.71 -5.53
N SER A 21 6.05 -8.78 -6.68
CA SER A 21 5.00 -7.83 -7.03
C SER A 21 3.79 -7.92 -6.07
N CYS A 22 3.29 -9.14 -5.83
CA CYS A 22 2.14 -9.35 -4.93
C CYS A 22 2.46 -8.99 -3.47
N PRO A 23 3.58 -9.43 -2.87
CA PRO A 23 3.96 -8.98 -1.53
C PRO A 23 4.12 -7.47 -1.40
N ASN A 24 4.66 -6.79 -2.41
CA ASN A 24 4.82 -5.33 -2.38
C ASN A 24 3.47 -4.60 -2.50
N MET A 25 2.56 -5.09 -3.34
CA MET A 25 1.20 -4.55 -3.42
C MET A 25 0.46 -4.73 -2.09
N ALA A 26 0.55 -5.92 -1.49
CA ALA A 26 -0.02 -6.19 -0.18
C ALA A 26 0.55 -5.25 0.88
N LYS A 27 1.89 -5.10 0.93
CA LYS A 27 2.53 -4.17 1.85
C LYS A 27 2.06 -2.73 1.68
N SER A 28 1.98 -2.25 0.44
CA SER A 28 1.50 -0.90 0.16
C SER A 28 0.06 -0.71 0.65
N LEU A 29 -0.79 -1.71 0.45
CA LEU A 29 -2.16 -1.69 0.95
C LEU A 29 -2.21 -1.70 2.48
N ASP A 30 -1.40 -2.54 3.13
CA ASP A 30 -1.30 -2.62 4.59
C ASP A 30 -0.85 -1.28 5.19
N ASP A 31 0.15 -0.62 4.58
CA ASP A 31 0.64 0.68 5.01
C ASP A 31 -0.48 1.76 4.90
N MET A 32 -1.25 1.75 3.80
CA MET A 32 -2.40 2.66 3.62
C MET A 32 -3.53 2.40 4.63
N ILE A 33 -3.83 1.13 4.93
CA ILE A 33 -4.84 0.74 5.93
C ILE A 33 -4.42 1.23 7.32
N ALA A 34 -3.14 1.07 7.68
CA ALA A 34 -2.63 1.52 8.97
C ALA A 34 -2.76 3.05 9.12
N GLU A 35 -2.42 3.81 8.08
CA GLU A 35 -2.55 5.28 8.09
C GLU A 35 -4.02 5.71 8.16
N ALA A 36 -4.90 5.09 7.37
CA ALA A 36 -6.32 5.38 7.39
C ALA A 36 -6.96 5.09 8.76
N GLN A 37 -6.54 4.01 9.43
CA GLN A 37 -7.02 3.67 10.77
C GLN A 37 -6.59 4.73 11.80
N LEU A 38 -5.35 5.21 11.72
CA LEU A 38 -4.86 6.29 12.58
C LEU A 38 -5.68 7.58 12.39
N LEU A 39 -5.90 7.99 11.14
CA LEU A 39 -6.69 9.18 10.80
C LEU A 39 -8.15 9.03 11.25
N ARG A 40 -8.75 7.84 11.10
CA ARG A 40 -10.08 7.52 11.61
C ARG A 40 -10.17 7.71 13.11
N ASP A 41 -9.24 7.12 13.87
CA ASP A 41 -9.30 7.15 15.32
C ASP A 41 -9.08 8.57 15.86
N GLN A 42 -8.21 9.35 15.23
CA GLN A 42 -8.05 10.78 15.51
C GLN A 42 -9.32 11.59 15.15
N GLY A 43 -9.92 11.31 14.00
CA GLY A 43 -11.16 11.96 13.56
C GLY A 43 -12.30 11.71 14.53
N MET A 44 -12.47 10.46 14.98
CA MET A 44 -13.49 10.11 15.98
C MET A 44 -13.21 10.73 17.35
N ALA A 45 -11.94 10.80 17.78
CA ALA A 45 -11.61 11.52 19.00
C ALA A 45 -11.95 13.02 18.91
N ALA A 46 -11.72 13.65 17.75
CA ALA A 46 -12.14 15.03 17.51
C ALA A 46 -13.67 15.18 17.51
N HIS A 47 -14.40 14.24 16.92
CA HIS A 47 -15.87 14.21 16.96
C HIS A 47 -16.38 14.14 18.40
N ASP A 48 -15.85 13.22 19.21
CA ASP A 48 -16.25 13.02 20.60
C ASP A 48 -15.92 14.26 21.48
N ALA A 49 -14.89 15.02 21.10
CA ALA A 49 -14.55 16.31 21.71
C ALA A 49 -15.39 17.50 21.21
N GLY A 50 -16.28 17.29 20.24
CA GLY A 50 -17.14 18.32 19.65
C GLY A 50 -16.51 19.13 18.50
N ASP A 51 -15.27 18.83 18.10
CA ASP A 51 -14.61 19.46 16.95
C ASP A 51 -14.96 18.72 15.65
N HIS A 52 -16.19 18.94 15.18
CA HIS A 52 -16.70 18.28 13.98
C HIS A 52 -15.94 18.68 12.71
N ALA A 53 -15.44 19.92 12.63
CA ALA A 53 -14.67 20.38 11.47
C ALA A 53 -13.36 19.60 11.36
N ARG A 54 -12.64 19.42 12.48
CA ARG A 54 -11.40 18.63 12.50
C ARG A 54 -11.68 17.15 12.24
N SER A 55 -12.77 16.61 12.78
CA SER A 55 -13.20 15.24 12.48
C SER A 55 -13.40 15.04 10.99
N GLU A 56 -14.16 15.92 10.33
CA GLU A 56 -14.44 15.81 8.90
C GLU A 56 -13.16 15.92 8.05
N GLU A 57 -12.27 16.84 8.40
CA GLU A 57 -10.98 17.00 7.73
C GLU A 57 -10.14 15.70 7.78
N LEU A 58 -10.00 15.10 8.97
CA LEU A 58 -9.22 13.88 9.18
C LEU A 58 -9.83 12.67 8.46
N LEU A 59 -11.15 12.53 8.50
CA LEU A 59 -11.85 11.45 7.82
C LEU A 59 -11.77 11.58 6.29
N ASN A 60 -11.83 12.80 5.75
CA ASN A 60 -11.61 13.04 4.33
C ASN A 60 -10.18 12.69 3.91
N GLN A 61 -9.16 13.04 4.70
CA GLN A 61 -7.77 12.62 4.43
C GLN A 61 -7.64 11.09 4.38
N ALA A 62 -8.29 10.36 5.29
CA ALA A 62 -8.30 8.90 5.28
C ALA A 62 -8.93 8.33 4.00
N MET A 63 -9.99 8.96 3.50
CA MET A 63 -10.65 8.57 2.25
C MET A 63 -9.80 8.86 1.00
N GLU A 64 -9.06 9.97 1.00
CA GLU A 64 -8.17 10.34 -0.11
C GLU A 64 -7.06 9.32 -0.33
N LEU A 65 -6.60 8.61 0.71
CA LEU A 65 -5.59 7.54 0.57
C LEU A 65 -6.02 6.48 -0.46
N PHE A 66 -7.31 6.18 -0.57
CA PHE A 66 -7.82 5.11 -1.44
C PHE A 66 -8.39 5.59 -2.78
N LYS A 67 -8.33 6.89 -3.08
CA LYS A 67 -8.78 7.39 -4.38
C LYS A 67 -7.71 7.11 -5.44
N SER A 68 -8.17 6.59 -6.59
CA SER A 68 -7.32 6.30 -7.77
C SER A 68 -7.13 7.51 -8.66
#